data_AF-A0AAN8L6W0-F1
#
_entry.id   AF-A0AAN8L6W0-F1
#
_cell.length_a   1.000
_cell.length_b   1.000
_cell.length_c   1.000
_cell.angle_alpha   90.00
_cell.angle_beta   90.00
_cell.angle_gamma   90.00
#
_symmetry.space_group_name_H-M   'P 1'
#
loop_
_entity.id
_entity.type
_entity.pdbx_description
1 polymer ?
#
loop_
_entity_poly.entity_id
_entity_poly.type
_entity_poly.pdbx_seq_one_letter_code
_entity_poly.pdbx_strand_id
1 'polypeptide(L)'
;MPLDSIKYMDSEQQDVHNFLLNNMSNGGILELMMRYLKVVGQRFMEEWPRGLTAVVLEVYHSWRKHSSGLPNSLLCNCSNQHIREMLLMSLSCMELQLEQWSHSKGKNGSPRKCSGGQSSVGNLFEENWLAVVVRVYWLKACFLALQGDMGQALESYDVCTGMLQSHARTTEEDKYTIYLPNLRVDAAISVEENSLLKLKDYRQCLECTEVALNEALQQLNSVPVSSHQGFSTITTLLGGIKVCFTVDSQLLSNVNRYTSMARLANNLIQLNDCSMVIPDDPKKPYFSSVMPWILLHHMIKHEEAAFNCLLRQNISTGDDDDYSNTPILPSSLMLLNTAHEYLGHRSWCCNSDRALLRFYVHVLEKEVCLSKVEDTHPYKEELEMALDQWFYCLYAYPSKKSKACYLEEHSVKQVEVLWSNALFMLQYFKPKILPQFDSYKTSMVSADLANLLKRISGIVPHSDTPILTMDEVSAYIEGTAGKMEERRDTMLETSSQCFQGASHCEGDSDEEEWLIHYMLGKIAEKRKQPPWEYVQLYKQAAHNLHEEAAR
;
A
#
# COMPACT_ATOMS: atom_id res chain seq x y z
N MET A 1 -20.54 58.50 0.89
CA MET A 1 -21.41 57.45 1.44
C MET A 1 -22.76 57.58 0.76
N PRO A 2 -23.28 56.54 0.07
CA PRO A 2 -24.62 56.60 -0.50
C PRO A 2 -25.64 56.71 0.63
N LEU A 3 -26.66 57.56 0.46
CA LEU A 3 -27.71 57.81 1.45
C LEU A 3 -28.43 56.50 1.89
N ASP A 4 -28.45 55.49 1.02
CA ASP A 4 -29.07 54.18 1.27
C ASP A 4 -28.28 53.32 2.27
N SER A 5 -26.95 53.49 2.35
CA SER A 5 -26.11 52.79 3.33
C SER A 5 -26.35 53.28 4.76
N ILE A 6 -26.73 54.56 4.92
CA ILE A 6 -26.98 55.18 6.22
C ILE A 6 -28.36 54.73 6.75
N LYS A 7 -29.38 54.67 5.87
CA LYS A 7 -30.70 54.12 6.23
C LYS A 7 -30.66 52.65 6.61
N TYR A 8 -29.85 51.84 5.92
CA TYR A 8 -29.66 50.42 6.27
C TYR A 8 -28.99 50.25 7.64
N MET A 9 -27.98 51.07 7.94
CA MET A 9 -27.29 51.06 9.23
C MET A 9 -28.19 51.49 10.39
N ASP A 10 -29.04 52.49 10.21
CA ASP A 10 -29.98 52.94 11.26
C ASP A 10 -31.07 51.88 11.52
N SER A 11 -31.56 51.18 10.48
CA SER A 11 -32.47 50.04 10.67
C SER A 11 -31.78 48.86 11.34
N GLU A 12 -30.54 48.56 10.97
CA GLU A 12 -29.75 47.48 11.58
C GLU A 12 -29.52 47.75 13.07
N GLN A 13 -29.19 48.99 13.44
CA GLN A 13 -28.95 49.36 14.82
C GLN A 13 -30.22 49.23 15.68
N GLN A 14 -31.37 49.60 15.13
CA GLN A 14 -32.67 49.43 15.79
C GLN A 14 -33.09 47.95 15.89
N ASP A 15 -32.83 47.17 14.86
CA ASP A 15 -33.12 45.73 14.83
C ASP A 15 -32.26 44.97 15.83
N VAL A 16 -30.96 45.28 15.90
CA VAL A 16 -30.02 44.76 16.90
C VAL A 16 -30.47 45.14 18.31
N HIS A 17 -30.92 46.38 18.52
CA HIS A 17 -31.42 46.84 19.83
C HIS A 17 -32.70 46.12 20.26
N ASN A 18 -33.69 46.01 19.38
CA ASN A 18 -34.93 45.28 19.64
C ASN A 18 -34.67 43.78 19.88
N PHE A 19 -33.74 43.19 19.13
CA PHE A 19 -33.32 41.81 19.30
C PHE A 19 -32.61 41.57 20.64
N LEU A 20 -31.74 42.49 21.09
CA LEU A 20 -31.10 42.43 22.40
C LEU A 20 -32.13 42.48 23.54
N LEU A 21 -33.09 43.40 23.46
CA LEU A 21 -34.17 43.53 24.46
C LEU A 21 -35.03 42.26 24.57
N ASN A 22 -35.37 41.65 23.43
CA ASN A 22 -36.19 40.43 23.37
C ASN A 22 -35.48 39.18 23.93
N ASN A 23 -34.17 39.23 24.18
CA ASN A 23 -33.37 38.09 24.63
C ASN A 23 -32.66 38.33 25.98
N MET A 24 -32.98 39.43 26.69
CA MET A 24 -32.37 39.70 28.01
C MET A 24 -32.81 38.72 29.11
N SER A 25 -33.99 38.11 29.00
CA SER A 25 -34.55 37.18 30.00
C SER A 25 -34.41 35.69 29.66
N ASN A 26 -33.91 35.35 28.46
CA ASN A 26 -33.70 33.98 27.98
C ASN A 26 -32.20 33.74 27.71
N GLY A 27 -31.46 33.25 28.71
CA GLY A 27 -30.04 32.88 28.57
C GLY A 27 -29.03 34.02 28.31
N GLY A 28 -29.50 35.28 28.17
CA GLY A 28 -28.68 36.48 28.05
C GLY A 28 -27.82 36.54 26.77
N ILE A 29 -26.69 37.26 26.84
CA ILE A 29 -25.79 37.47 25.70
C ILE A 29 -25.28 36.16 25.07
N LEU A 30 -25.17 35.07 25.84
CA LEU A 30 -24.71 33.78 25.32
C LEU A 30 -25.75 33.10 24.43
N GLU A 31 -27.04 33.22 24.76
CA GLU A 31 -28.09 32.69 23.90
C GLU A 31 -28.20 33.50 22.61
N LEU A 32 -28.01 34.81 22.72
CA LEU A 32 -27.95 35.72 21.58
C LEU A 32 -26.83 35.33 20.60
N MET A 33 -25.62 35.13 21.12
CA MET A 33 -24.46 34.70 20.33
C MET A 33 -24.70 33.34 19.69
N MET A 34 -25.28 32.37 20.42
CA MET A 34 -25.63 31.07 19.86
C MET A 34 -26.65 31.19 18.73
N ARG A 35 -27.73 31.96 18.91
CA ARG A 35 -28.76 32.17 17.88
C ARG A 35 -28.18 32.84 16.64
N TYR A 36 -27.34 33.86 16.82
CA TYR A 36 -26.60 34.49 15.73
C TYR A 36 -25.75 33.48 14.96
N LEU A 37 -24.92 32.70 15.67
CA LEU A 37 -24.04 31.70 15.05
C LEU A 37 -24.82 30.59 14.32
N LYS A 38 -25.97 30.17 14.85
CA LYS A 38 -26.87 29.22 14.19
C LYS A 38 -27.44 29.76 12.88
N VAL A 39 -27.97 30.97 12.91
CA VAL A 39 -28.55 31.63 11.72
C VAL A 39 -27.49 31.83 10.65
N VAL A 40 -26.29 32.27 11.04
CA VAL A 40 -25.18 32.45 10.11
C VAL A 40 -24.69 31.10 9.56
N GLY A 41 -24.57 30.07 10.40
CA GLY A 41 -24.18 28.72 9.98
C GLY A 41 -25.16 28.08 8.99
N GLN A 42 -26.46 28.35 9.10
CA GLN A 42 -27.46 27.91 8.12
C GLN A 42 -27.24 28.52 6.73
N ARG A 43 -26.66 29.72 6.66
CA ARG A 43 -26.35 30.44 5.43
C ARG A 43 -24.89 30.32 5.00
N PHE A 44 -24.20 29.28 5.45
CA PHE A 44 -22.79 29.07 5.09
C PHE A 44 -22.58 28.74 3.61
N MET A 45 -23.60 28.24 2.92
CA MET A 45 -23.52 27.98 1.47
C MET A 45 -23.82 29.22 0.63
N GLU A 46 -24.10 30.37 1.26
CA GLU A 46 -24.22 31.68 0.60
C GLU A 46 -22.89 32.43 0.74
N GLU A 47 -22.54 33.27 -0.26
CA GLU A 47 -21.33 34.11 -0.20
C GLU A 47 -21.50 35.21 0.85
N TRP A 48 -20.58 35.27 1.81
CA TRP A 48 -20.65 36.25 2.89
C TRP A 48 -19.98 37.59 2.53
N PRO A 49 -20.49 38.71 3.07
CA PRO A 49 -19.82 40.00 2.98
C PRO A 49 -18.39 39.97 3.55
N ARG A 50 -17.51 40.78 2.96
CA ARG A 50 -16.11 40.91 3.41
C ARG A 50 -16.05 41.30 4.90
N GLY A 51 -15.29 40.53 5.67
CA GLY A 51 -15.08 40.75 7.10
C GLY A 51 -16.02 39.96 8.01
N LEU A 52 -17.14 39.43 7.49
CA LEU A 52 -18.10 38.67 8.29
C LEU A 52 -17.45 37.40 8.90
N THR A 53 -16.58 36.72 8.16
CA THR A 53 -15.80 35.56 8.64
C THR A 53 -15.06 35.84 9.95
N ALA A 54 -14.43 37.01 10.06
CA ALA A 54 -13.69 37.39 11.27
C ALA A 54 -14.62 37.61 12.46
N VAL A 55 -15.75 38.32 12.23
CA VAL A 55 -16.77 38.56 13.25
C VAL A 55 -17.39 37.25 13.74
N VAL A 56 -17.75 36.35 12.82
CA VAL A 56 -18.32 35.04 13.16
C VAL A 56 -17.35 34.23 14.02
N LEU A 57 -16.06 34.21 13.67
CA LEU A 57 -15.05 33.53 14.48
C LEU A 57 -14.87 34.19 15.84
N GLU A 58 -14.81 35.52 15.95
CA GLU A 58 -14.71 36.22 17.24
C GLU A 58 -15.90 35.92 18.15
N VAL A 59 -17.11 35.94 17.59
CA VAL A 59 -18.34 35.59 18.32
C VAL A 59 -18.31 34.12 18.72
N TYR A 60 -17.90 33.20 17.83
CA TYR A 60 -17.78 31.77 18.13
C TYR A 60 -16.78 31.50 19.25
N HIS A 61 -15.57 32.07 19.20
CA HIS A 61 -14.56 31.90 20.25
C HIS A 61 -15.03 32.46 21.58
N SER A 62 -15.67 33.63 21.56
CA SER A 62 -16.21 34.27 22.76
C SER A 62 -17.36 33.44 23.34
N TRP A 63 -18.25 32.91 22.51
CA TRP A 63 -19.32 32.01 22.95
C TRP A 63 -18.77 30.68 23.50
N ARG A 64 -17.81 30.03 22.81
CA ARG A 64 -17.21 28.74 23.23
C ARG A 64 -16.48 28.82 24.57
N LYS A 65 -15.81 29.94 24.86
CA LYS A 65 -15.13 30.15 26.16
C LYS A 65 -16.10 30.03 27.33
N HIS A 66 -17.31 30.57 27.18
CA HIS A 66 -18.31 30.67 28.24
C HIS A 66 -19.38 29.57 28.21
N SER A 67 -19.47 28.79 27.12
CA SER A 67 -20.40 27.65 26.98
C SER A 67 -19.77 26.29 27.28
N SER A 68 -18.46 26.23 27.57
CA SER A 68 -17.72 24.98 27.82
C SER A 68 -18.19 24.15 29.03
N GLY A 69 -18.97 24.74 29.94
CA GLY A 69 -19.59 24.06 31.09
C GLY A 69 -21.06 23.67 30.91
N LEU A 70 -21.67 23.93 29.74
CA LEU A 70 -23.05 23.53 29.44
C LEU A 70 -23.10 22.06 28.97
N PRO A 71 -24.18 21.31 29.28
CA PRO A 71 -24.39 19.96 28.75
C PRO A 71 -24.33 19.98 27.21
N ASN A 72 -23.61 19.02 26.63
CA ASN A 72 -23.48 18.92 25.17
C ASN A 72 -24.87 18.73 24.54
N SER A 73 -25.28 19.66 23.68
CA SER A 73 -26.58 19.64 23.01
C SER A 73 -26.78 18.42 22.10
N LEU A 74 -25.70 17.72 21.74
CA LEU A 74 -25.72 16.45 20.99
C LEU A 74 -26.01 15.22 21.87
N LEU A 75 -26.05 15.38 23.20
CA LEU A 75 -26.23 14.30 24.19
C LEU A 75 -27.48 14.50 25.07
N CYS A 76 -28.23 15.60 24.89
CA CYS A 76 -29.46 15.89 25.63
C CYS A 76 -30.70 15.68 24.74
N ASN A 77 -31.87 15.46 25.37
CA ASN A 77 -33.21 15.36 24.74
C ASN A 77 -33.64 16.70 24.09
N CYS A 78 -32.89 17.19 23.13
CA CYS A 78 -33.17 18.39 22.36
C CYS A 78 -33.97 18.05 21.09
N SER A 79 -34.61 19.04 20.46
CA SER A 79 -35.27 18.82 19.18
C SER A 79 -34.24 18.50 18.08
N ASN A 80 -34.61 17.64 17.13
CA ASN A 80 -33.78 17.33 15.97
C ASN A 80 -33.35 18.59 15.19
N GLN A 81 -34.22 19.61 15.13
CA GLN A 81 -33.91 20.91 14.56
C GLN A 81 -32.78 21.63 15.31
N HIS A 82 -32.83 21.65 16.64
CA HIS A 82 -31.80 22.28 17.46
C HIS A 82 -30.43 21.59 17.26
N ILE A 83 -30.42 20.26 17.21
CA ILE A 83 -29.21 19.44 16.98
C ILE A 83 -28.61 19.75 15.59
N ARG A 84 -29.45 19.80 14.55
CA ARG A 84 -29.05 20.14 13.18
C ARG A 84 -28.41 21.52 13.08
N GLU A 85 -29.02 22.54 13.69
CA GLU A 85 -28.50 23.90 13.72
C GLU A 85 -27.15 24.00 14.45
N MET A 86 -27.01 23.29 15.56
CA MET A 86 -25.76 23.25 16.33
C MET A 86 -24.63 22.56 15.55
N LEU A 87 -24.95 21.51 14.80
CA LEU A 87 -23.98 20.80 13.96
C LEU A 87 -23.51 21.67 12.80
N LEU A 88 -24.43 22.31 12.07
CA LEU A 88 -24.08 23.20 10.95
C LEU A 88 -23.25 24.39 11.42
N MET A 89 -23.67 25.05 12.51
CA MET A 89 -22.90 26.12 13.14
C MET A 89 -21.46 25.67 13.47
N SER A 90 -21.32 24.52 14.13
CA SER A 90 -20.02 24.01 14.57
C SER A 90 -19.15 23.64 13.38
N LEU A 91 -19.72 22.99 12.35
CA LEU A 91 -19.03 22.63 11.12
C LEU A 91 -18.48 23.87 10.40
N SER A 92 -19.35 24.86 10.14
CA SER A 92 -18.97 26.13 9.51
C SER A 92 -17.88 26.87 10.28
N CYS A 93 -17.98 26.95 11.61
CA CYS A 93 -16.95 27.63 12.41
C CYS A 93 -15.61 26.88 12.38
N MET A 94 -15.63 25.54 12.38
CA MET A 94 -14.41 24.73 12.33
C MET A 94 -13.73 24.78 10.96
N GLU A 95 -14.49 24.82 9.87
CA GLU A 95 -13.94 25.01 8.51
C GLU A 95 -13.24 26.37 8.40
N LEU A 96 -13.85 27.44 8.92
CA LEU A 96 -13.24 28.77 8.95
C LEU A 96 -11.99 28.83 9.85
N GLN A 97 -11.97 28.07 10.96
CA GLN A 97 -10.80 27.94 11.83
C GLN A 97 -9.66 27.16 11.16
N LEU A 98 -9.97 26.11 10.39
CA LEU A 98 -9.00 25.31 9.65
C LEU A 98 -8.17 26.18 8.70
N GLU A 99 -8.82 27.11 7.98
CA GLU A 99 -8.13 28.06 7.10
C GLU A 99 -7.15 28.96 7.87
N GLN A 100 -7.55 29.47 9.04
CA GLN A 100 -6.64 30.25 9.89
C GLN A 100 -5.41 29.45 10.33
N TRP A 101 -5.60 28.17 10.70
CA TRP A 101 -4.50 27.29 11.10
C TRP A 101 -3.54 26.98 9.96
N SER A 102 -4.07 26.80 8.75
CA SER A 102 -3.27 26.59 7.53
C SER A 102 -2.34 27.79 7.24
N HIS A 103 -2.80 29.02 7.53
CA HIS A 103 -2.01 30.24 7.35
C HIS A 103 -1.04 30.53 8.50
N SER A 104 -1.35 30.14 9.74
CA SER A 104 -0.47 30.35 10.90
C SER A 104 0.58 29.24 11.05
N LYS A 105 1.47 29.07 10.07
CA LYS A 105 2.65 28.20 10.22
C LYS A 105 3.59 28.80 11.29
N GLY A 106 3.82 28.05 12.39
CA GLY A 106 4.96 28.27 13.29
C GLY A 106 4.73 29.00 14.62
N LYS A 107 3.50 29.14 15.13
CA LYS A 107 3.29 29.60 16.53
C LYS A 107 2.67 28.50 17.39
N ASN A 108 3.45 28.08 18.39
CA ASN A 108 3.14 27.09 19.41
C ASN A 108 1.70 27.14 19.91
N GLY A 109 0.97 26.05 19.68
CA GLY A 109 -0.28 25.73 20.33
C GLY A 109 -0.77 24.37 19.87
N SER A 110 -0.50 23.32 20.64
CA SER A 110 -1.14 22.01 20.40
C SER A 110 -2.67 22.21 20.42
N PRO A 111 -3.40 21.89 19.33
CA PRO A 111 -4.85 21.94 19.35
C PRO A 111 -5.35 20.91 20.36
N ARG A 112 -6.13 21.35 21.37
CA ARG A 112 -6.71 20.44 22.37
C ARG A 112 -7.51 19.33 21.66
N LYS A 113 -7.27 18.08 22.08
CA LYS A 113 -8.06 16.90 21.67
C LYS A 113 -9.55 17.17 21.87
N CYS A 114 -10.31 17.24 20.77
CA CYS A 114 -11.76 17.10 20.83
C CYS A 114 -12.10 15.60 20.77
N SER A 115 -12.70 15.09 21.83
CA SER A 115 -13.21 13.73 21.91
C SER A 115 -14.39 13.58 20.95
N GLY A 116 -14.16 12.99 19.77
CA GLY A 116 -15.21 12.68 18.80
C GLY A 116 -16.03 11.47 19.26
N GLY A 117 -17.27 11.73 19.70
CA GLY A 117 -18.26 10.67 19.89
C GLY A 117 -18.77 10.19 18.54
N GLN A 118 -18.64 8.89 18.26
CA GLN A 118 -19.38 8.24 17.19
C GLN A 118 -20.88 8.33 17.53
N SER A 119 -21.69 8.94 16.68
CA SER A 119 -23.14 8.86 16.78
C SER A 119 -23.75 8.82 15.38
N SER A 120 -24.79 8.01 15.25
CA SER A 120 -25.58 7.77 14.05
C SER A 120 -26.33 9.04 13.61
N VAL A 121 -25.75 9.82 12.70
CA VAL A 121 -26.34 11.07 12.17
C VAL A 121 -27.22 10.82 10.91
N GLY A 122 -27.35 9.57 10.46
CA GLY A 122 -27.94 9.20 9.16
C GLY A 122 -29.39 9.63 8.87
N ASN A 123 -30.19 9.99 9.88
CA ASN A 123 -31.63 10.26 9.72
C ASN A 123 -32.04 11.73 9.98
N LEU A 124 -31.10 12.68 10.03
CA LEU A 124 -31.39 14.08 10.44
C LEU A 124 -31.53 15.10 9.29
N PHE A 125 -31.12 14.77 8.07
CA PHE A 125 -31.05 15.71 6.94
C PHE A 125 -31.63 15.07 5.67
N GLU A 126 -32.89 15.33 5.36
CA GLU A 126 -33.59 14.64 4.26
C GLU A 126 -33.11 15.05 2.84
N GLU A 127 -32.58 16.27 2.62
CA GLU A 127 -32.22 16.76 1.26
C GLU A 127 -30.76 17.24 1.06
N ASN A 128 -29.91 17.28 2.10
CA ASN A 128 -28.50 17.74 1.97
C ASN A 128 -27.52 16.99 2.88
N TRP A 129 -27.92 15.78 3.31
CA TRP A 129 -27.15 14.91 4.20
C TRP A 129 -25.74 14.64 3.68
N LEU A 130 -25.62 14.27 2.40
CA LEU A 130 -24.35 13.91 1.80
C LEU A 130 -23.32 15.04 1.91
N ALA A 131 -23.71 16.26 1.55
CA ALA A 131 -22.83 17.42 1.58
C ALA A 131 -22.31 17.70 3.01
N VAL A 132 -23.16 17.55 4.02
CA VAL A 132 -22.78 17.74 5.43
C VAL A 132 -21.79 16.67 5.87
N VAL A 133 -22.01 15.40 5.53
CA VAL A 133 -21.15 14.29 5.94
C VAL A 133 -19.79 14.36 5.27
N VAL A 134 -19.76 14.61 3.97
CA VAL A 134 -18.50 14.76 3.22
C VAL A 134 -17.67 15.90 3.81
N ARG A 135 -18.29 17.04 4.14
CA ARG A 135 -17.60 18.16 4.81
C ARG A 135 -17.05 17.79 6.19
N VAL A 136 -17.78 17.00 6.97
CA VAL A 136 -17.30 16.52 8.29
C VAL A 136 -16.09 15.61 8.15
N TYR A 137 -16.12 14.64 7.23
CA TYR A 137 -14.98 13.74 7.00
C TYR A 137 -13.79 14.48 6.38
N TRP A 138 -14.04 15.44 5.49
CA TRP A 138 -13.01 16.30 4.91
C TRP A 138 -12.32 17.14 5.98
N LEU A 139 -13.09 17.84 6.82
CA LEU A 139 -12.57 18.63 7.94
C LEU A 139 -11.77 17.75 8.91
N LYS A 140 -12.24 16.53 9.22
CA LYS A 140 -11.52 15.57 10.04
C LYS A 140 -10.19 15.17 9.39
N ALA A 141 -10.18 14.89 8.09
CA ALA A 141 -8.99 14.52 7.35
C ALA A 141 -7.93 15.64 7.39
N CYS A 142 -8.32 16.87 7.05
CA CYS A 142 -7.41 18.02 7.08
C CYS A 142 -6.90 18.31 8.50
N PHE A 143 -7.73 18.17 9.52
CA PHE A 143 -7.32 18.34 10.91
C PHE A 143 -6.30 17.28 11.36
N LEU A 144 -6.52 16.01 11.02
CA LEU A 144 -5.60 14.92 11.33
C LEU A 144 -4.26 15.07 10.58
N ALA A 145 -4.30 15.52 9.32
CA ALA A 145 -3.12 15.85 8.54
C ALA A 145 -2.31 16.98 9.20
N LEU A 146 -2.97 18.04 9.70
CA LEU A 146 -2.31 19.10 10.47
C LEU A 146 -1.69 18.59 11.78
N GLN A 147 -2.22 17.53 12.38
CA GLN A 147 -1.66 16.88 13.56
C GLN A 147 -0.53 15.89 13.25
N GLY A 148 -0.29 15.57 11.98
CA GLY A 148 0.68 14.57 11.54
C GLY A 148 0.19 13.12 11.59
N ASP A 149 -1.09 12.88 11.89
CA ASP A 149 -1.68 11.54 11.89
C ASP A 149 -2.19 11.17 10.49
N MET A 150 -1.24 10.88 9.59
CA MET A 150 -1.52 10.65 8.18
C MET A 150 -2.36 9.40 7.92
N GLY A 151 -2.20 8.34 8.73
CA GLY A 151 -2.96 7.10 8.55
C GLY A 151 -4.46 7.34 8.67
N GLN A 152 -4.89 7.99 9.74
CA GLN A 152 -6.32 8.29 9.94
C GLN A 152 -6.83 9.41 9.03
N ALA A 153 -5.95 10.35 8.62
CA ALA A 153 -6.29 11.37 7.64
C ALA A 153 -6.70 10.72 6.30
N LEU A 154 -5.97 9.69 5.86
CA LEU A 154 -6.23 9.00 4.61
C LEU A 154 -7.54 8.23 4.61
N GLU A 155 -7.79 7.46 5.66
CA GLU A 155 -9.06 6.75 5.82
C GLU A 155 -10.23 7.74 5.72
N SER A 156 -10.09 8.92 6.31
CA SER A 156 -11.12 9.96 6.27
C SER A 156 -11.29 10.56 4.86
N TYR A 157 -10.19 10.81 4.13
CA TYR A 157 -10.27 11.24 2.73
C TYR A 157 -10.82 10.14 1.80
N ASP A 158 -10.51 8.86 2.03
CA ASP A 158 -11.02 7.74 1.24
C ASP A 158 -12.53 7.60 1.39
N VAL A 159 -13.04 7.80 2.62
CA VAL A 159 -14.48 7.86 2.87
C VAL A 159 -15.12 9.02 2.09
N CYS A 160 -14.52 10.23 2.09
CA CYS A 160 -15.02 11.35 1.28
C CYS A 160 -15.07 11.01 -0.20
N THR A 161 -13.97 10.48 -0.75
CA THR A 161 -13.88 10.13 -2.17
C THR A 161 -14.89 9.05 -2.55
N GLY A 162 -15.05 8.01 -1.73
CA GLY A 162 -16.03 6.95 -1.95
C GLY A 162 -17.47 7.48 -1.95
N MET A 163 -17.80 8.38 -1.02
CA MET A 163 -19.12 9.02 -0.95
C MET A 163 -19.40 9.89 -2.19
N LEU A 164 -18.45 10.74 -2.59
CA LEU A 164 -18.59 11.60 -3.79
C LEU A 164 -18.75 10.76 -5.07
N GLN A 165 -17.93 9.70 -5.23
CA GLN A 165 -18.03 8.79 -6.38
C GLN A 165 -19.34 8.00 -6.41
N SER A 166 -19.81 7.54 -5.25
CA SER A 166 -21.08 6.81 -5.16
C SER A 166 -22.27 7.68 -5.58
N HIS A 167 -22.24 8.97 -5.22
CA HIS A 167 -23.30 9.90 -5.58
C HIS A 167 -23.28 10.28 -7.06
N ALA A 168 -22.11 10.58 -7.61
CA ALA A 168 -21.95 10.86 -9.05
C ALA A 168 -22.49 9.70 -9.92
N ARG A 169 -22.26 8.45 -9.50
CA ARG A 169 -22.81 7.25 -10.17
C ARG A 169 -24.33 7.15 -10.10
N THR A 170 -24.96 7.66 -9.05
CA THR A 170 -26.42 7.62 -8.88
C THR A 170 -27.15 8.73 -9.62
N THR A 171 -26.48 9.85 -9.91
CA THR A 171 -27.09 11.04 -10.53
C THR A 171 -26.82 11.15 -12.03
N GLU A 172 -26.10 10.21 -12.64
CA GLU A 172 -25.60 10.28 -14.04
C GLU A 172 -24.77 11.56 -14.34
N GLU A 173 -24.27 12.23 -13.29
CA GLU A 173 -23.36 13.37 -13.41
C GLU A 173 -21.91 12.86 -13.41
N ASP A 174 -21.10 13.30 -14.37
CA ASP A 174 -19.69 12.89 -14.48
C ASP A 174 -18.86 13.31 -13.23
N LYS A 175 -19.25 14.39 -12.54
CA LYS A 175 -18.54 14.93 -11.37
C LYS A 175 -19.49 15.61 -10.38
N TYR A 176 -19.36 15.26 -9.10
CA TYR A 176 -20.04 15.94 -7.99
C TYR A 176 -19.03 16.70 -7.14
N THR A 177 -19.21 18.02 -7.02
CA THR A 177 -18.32 18.94 -6.29
C THR A 177 -19.10 19.74 -5.26
N ILE A 178 -18.62 19.79 -4.03
CA ILE A 178 -19.20 20.61 -2.96
C ILE A 178 -18.39 21.90 -2.85
N TYR A 179 -19.00 23.04 -3.18
CA TYR A 179 -18.38 24.34 -3.05
C TYR A 179 -18.57 24.93 -1.64
N LEU A 180 -17.49 25.47 -1.07
CA LEU A 180 -17.43 26.13 0.22
C LEU A 180 -17.10 27.63 0.00
N PRO A 181 -18.11 28.47 -0.30
CA PRO A 181 -17.91 29.83 -0.83
C PRO A 181 -17.24 30.80 0.14
N ASN A 182 -17.17 30.43 1.42
CA ASN A 182 -16.62 31.25 2.50
C ASN A 182 -15.18 30.88 2.88
N LEU A 183 -14.58 29.90 2.19
CA LEU A 183 -13.15 29.57 2.25
C LEU A 183 -12.41 30.18 1.05
N ARG A 184 -11.15 30.54 1.25
CA ARG A 184 -10.26 31.18 0.27
C ARG A 184 -9.27 30.22 -0.38
N VAL A 185 -8.81 29.19 0.35
CA VAL A 185 -7.75 28.27 -0.13
C VAL A 185 -8.32 26.95 -0.64
N ASP A 186 -9.12 26.26 0.17
CA ASP A 186 -9.70 24.95 -0.15
C ASP A 186 -11.22 25.09 -0.30
N ALA A 187 -11.65 25.88 -1.29
CA ALA A 187 -13.03 26.33 -1.49
C ALA A 187 -13.93 25.30 -2.19
N ALA A 188 -13.42 24.12 -2.49
CA ALA A 188 -14.19 23.05 -3.12
C ALA A 188 -13.70 21.67 -2.65
N ILE A 189 -14.66 20.75 -2.53
CA ILE A 189 -14.44 19.34 -2.20
C ILE A 189 -14.93 18.51 -3.37
N SER A 190 -13.97 17.93 -4.10
CA SER A 190 -14.16 16.98 -5.18
C SER A 190 -13.21 15.81 -5.03
N VAL A 191 -13.39 14.77 -5.86
CA VAL A 191 -12.48 13.61 -5.89
C VAL A 191 -11.04 14.06 -6.24
N GLU A 192 -10.91 14.95 -7.22
CA GLU A 192 -9.64 15.50 -7.68
C GLU A 192 -9.00 16.39 -6.61
N GLU A 193 -9.76 17.27 -5.97
CA GLU A 193 -9.22 18.14 -4.91
C GLU A 193 -8.81 17.32 -3.69
N ASN A 194 -9.56 16.30 -3.29
CA ASN A 194 -9.14 15.38 -2.23
C ASN A 194 -7.84 14.65 -2.58
N SER A 195 -7.64 14.28 -3.84
CA SER A 195 -6.39 13.65 -4.28
C SER A 195 -5.20 14.64 -4.24
N LEU A 196 -5.41 15.89 -4.65
CA LEU A 196 -4.39 16.94 -4.59
C LEU A 196 -4.07 17.33 -3.14
N LEU A 197 -5.08 17.39 -2.28
CA LEU A 197 -4.92 17.66 -0.85
C LEU A 197 -4.12 16.55 -0.16
N LYS A 198 -4.41 15.27 -0.45
CA LYS A 198 -3.59 14.14 0.01
C LYS A 198 -2.12 14.34 -0.36
N LEU A 199 -1.83 14.70 -1.61
CA LEU A 199 -0.44 14.93 -2.07
C LEU A 199 0.23 16.11 -1.33
N LYS A 200 -0.50 17.21 -1.11
CA LYS A 200 -0.02 18.37 -0.35
C LYS A 200 0.24 18.00 1.12
N ASP A 201 -0.62 17.20 1.72
CA ASP A 201 -0.50 16.74 3.10
C ASP A 201 0.69 15.80 3.26
N TYR A 202 0.92 14.87 2.33
CA TYR A 202 2.12 14.01 2.35
C TYR A 202 3.41 14.79 2.16
N ARG A 203 3.41 15.77 1.26
CA ARG A 203 4.58 16.64 1.07
C ARG A 203 4.90 17.40 2.36
N GLN A 204 3.90 18.04 2.95
CA GLN A 204 4.08 18.80 4.19
C GLN A 204 4.45 17.89 5.36
N CYS A 205 3.89 16.68 5.42
CA CYS A 205 4.25 15.65 6.40
C CYS A 205 5.72 15.25 6.26
N LEU A 206 6.19 14.99 5.04
CA LEU A 206 7.59 14.66 4.79
C LEU A 206 8.53 15.80 5.22
N GLU A 207 8.20 17.04 4.84
CA GLU A 207 8.99 18.23 5.21
C GLU A 207 9.07 18.42 6.74
N CYS A 208 7.97 18.28 7.47
CA CYS A 208 7.97 18.47 8.92
C CYS A 208 8.60 17.28 9.66
N THR A 209 8.38 16.06 9.17
CA THR A 209 8.93 14.82 9.77
C THR A 209 10.44 14.75 9.58
N GLU A 210 10.98 15.23 8.46
CA GLU A 210 12.43 15.33 8.23
C GLU A 210 13.10 16.29 9.22
N VAL A 211 12.52 17.48 9.41
CA VAL A 211 13.04 18.46 10.38
C VAL A 211 12.97 17.90 11.81
N ALA A 212 11.84 17.31 12.19
CA ALA A 212 11.67 16.69 13.50
C ALA A 212 12.65 15.53 13.73
N LEU A 213 12.95 14.73 12.70
CA LEU A 213 13.94 13.66 12.75
C LEU A 213 15.34 14.22 12.98
N ASN A 214 15.69 15.29 12.27
CA ASN A 214 16.97 15.97 12.46
C ASN A 214 17.13 16.49 13.90
N GLU A 215 16.10 17.14 14.45
CA GLU A 215 16.13 17.63 15.83
C GLU A 215 16.21 16.48 16.85
N ALA A 216 15.44 15.41 16.66
CA ALA A 216 15.48 14.23 17.52
C ALA A 216 16.88 13.58 17.53
N LEU A 217 17.54 13.51 16.37
CA LEU A 217 18.89 12.99 16.24
C LEU A 217 19.93 13.86 16.94
N GLN A 218 19.83 15.20 16.81
CA GLN A 218 20.70 16.13 17.51
C GLN A 218 20.55 16.05 19.03
N GLN A 219 19.32 15.85 19.52
CA GLN A 219 19.06 15.63 20.95
C GLN A 219 19.65 14.30 21.45
N LEU A 220 19.58 13.25 20.63
CA LEU A 220 20.21 11.96 20.94
C LEU A 220 21.74 12.10 21.08
N ASN A 221 22.36 12.94 20.24
CA ASN A 221 23.81 13.14 20.23
C ASN A 221 24.33 14.11 21.32
N SER A 222 23.47 15.00 21.85
CA SER A 222 23.87 16.09 22.78
C SER A 222 23.64 15.77 24.26
N VAL A 223 22.79 14.81 24.59
CA VAL A 223 22.49 14.40 25.96
C VAL A 223 23.03 12.98 26.20
N PRO A 224 23.64 12.65 27.35
CA PRO A 224 23.90 11.26 27.71
C PRO A 224 22.55 10.55 27.99
N VAL A 225 21.88 10.08 26.94
CA VAL A 225 20.49 9.62 27.01
C VAL A 225 20.41 8.24 27.69
N SER A 226 19.82 8.23 28.88
CA SER A 226 19.38 7.05 29.62
C SER A 226 17.92 6.66 29.33
N SER A 227 17.27 7.18 28.28
CA SER A 227 15.85 6.94 28.01
C SER A 227 15.57 6.25 26.66
N HIS A 228 14.88 5.11 26.72
CA HIS A 228 14.29 4.40 25.57
C HIS A 228 13.36 5.28 24.70
N GLN A 229 12.93 6.42 25.23
CA GLN A 229 11.95 7.31 24.61
C GLN A 229 12.50 7.99 23.33
N GLY A 230 13.79 8.36 23.29
CA GLY A 230 14.39 8.99 22.11
C GLY A 230 14.34 8.08 20.87
N PHE A 231 14.70 6.80 21.03
CA PHE A 231 14.66 5.82 19.94
C PHE A 231 13.24 5.49 19.48
N SER A 232 12.25 5.53 20.38
CA SER A 232 10.84 5.33 20.02
C SER A 232 10.30 6.47 19.14
N THR A 233 10.67 7.72 19.44
CA THR A 233 10.33 8.89 18.64
C THR A 233 10.95 8.79 17.25
N ILE A 234 12.25 8.48 17.17
CA ILE A 234 12.96 8.29 15.89
C ILE A 234 12.30 7.18 15.06
N THR A 235 11.97 6.04 15.67
CA THR A 235 11.31 4.93 14.98
C THR A 235 9.94 5.33 14.41
N THR A 236 9.18 6.14 15.15
CA THR A 236 7.87 6.65 14.71
C THR A 236 8.03 7.61 13.52
N LEU A 237 8.99 8.53 13.59
CA LEU A 237 9.29 9.48 12.50
C LEU A 237 9.74 8.76 11.23
N LEU A 238 10.61 7.74 11.34
CA LEU A 238 11.00 6.90 10.21
C LEU A 238 9.80 6.15 9.60
N GLY A 239 8.84 5.73 10.42
CA GLY A 239 7.58 5.15 9.97
C GLY A 239 6.75 6.13 9.14
N GLY A 240 6.63 7.38 9.58
CA GLY A 240 5.95 8.44 8.84
C GLY A 240 6.59 8.72 7.47
N ILE A 241 7.93 8.81 7.43
CA ILE A 241 8.68 8.99 6.17
C ILE A 241 8.47 7.79 5.23
N LYS A 242 8.49 6.56 5.76
CA LYS A 242 8.22 5.35 4.98
C LYS A 242 6.85 5.41 4.31
N VAL A 243 5.81 5.78 5.06
CA VAL A 243 4.44 5.93 4.51
C VAL A 243 4.44 6.92 3.36
N CYS A 244 5.08 8.09 3.54
CA CYS A 244 5.19 9.10 2.48
C CYS A 244 5.83 8.51 1.20
N PHE A 245 6.96 7.80 1.32
CA PHE A 245 7.64 7.19 0.17
C PHE A 245 6.84 6.06 -0.49
N THR A 246 6.03 5.32 0.28
CA THR A 246 5.24 4.21 -0.27
C THR A 246 3.99 4.67 -1.02
N VAL A 247 3.39 5.79 -0.61
CA VAL A 247 2.12 6.23 -1.19
C VAL A 247 2.33 7.07 -2.45
N ASP A 248 3.37 7.90 -2.48
CA ASP A 248 3.68 8.70 -3.67
C ASP A 248 5.20 8.76 -3.94
N SER A 249 5.62 8.06 -5.00
CA SER A 249 7.00 8.06 -5.48
C SER A 249 7.43 9.39 -6.09
N GLN A 250 6.49 10.25 -6.49
CA GLN A 250 6.76 11.58 -7.06
C GLN A 250 6.98 12.67 -6.00
N LEU A 251 6.84 12.35 -4.70
CA LEU A 251 7.26 13.28 -3.63
C LEU A 251 8.74 13.56 -3.72
N LEU A 252 9.54 12.55 -4.07
CA LEU A 252 10.99 12.69 -4.20
C LEU A 252 11.41 13.59 -5.38
N SER A 253 10.56 13.76 -6.40
CA SER A 253 10.88 14.57 -7.58
C SER A 253 10.53 16.06 -7.42
N ASN A 254 9.66 16.41 -6.45
CA ASN A 254 9.03 17.73 -6.36
C ASN A 254 9.28 18.47 -5.03
N VAL A 255 10.08 17.93 -4.12
CA VAL A 255 10.46 18.60 -2.87
C VAL A 255 11.51 19.65 -3.17
N ASN A 256 11.11 20.91 -3.02
CA ASN A 256 11.94 22.07 -3.30
C ASN A 256 13.01 22.21 -2.18
N ARG A 257 14.12 21.44 -2.26
CA ARG A 257 15.47 21.69 -1.70
C ARG A 257 16.32 20.41 -1.70
N TYR A 258 17.34 20.35 -2.55
CA TYR A 258 18.47 19.41 -2.45
C TYR A 258 19.07 19.32 -1.03
N THR A 259 18.97 20.39 -0.23
CA THR A 259 19.51 20.44 1.13
C THR A 259 18.71 19.62 2.16
N SER A 260 17.39 19.49 2.01
CA SER A 260 16.56 18.70 2.95
C SER A 260 16.75 17.20 2.71
N MET A 261 16.78 16.77 1.45
CA MET A 261 17.04 15.37 1.11
C MET A 261 18.47 14.95 1.43
N ALA A 262 19.47 15.80 1.18
CA ALA A 262 20.85 15.52 1.61
C ALA A 262 20.98 15.42 3.13
N ARG A 263 20.28 16.28 3.89
CA ARG A 263 20.24 16.20 5.35
C ARG A 263 19.54 14.92 5.82
N LEU A 264 18.42 14.54 5.22
CA LEU A 264 17.75 13.28 5.49
C LEU A 264 18.68 12.10 5.24
N ALA A 265 19.37 12.04 4.10
CA ALA A 265 20.34 11.00 3.79
C ALA A 265 21.42 10.90 4.87
N ASN A 266 22.03 12.03 5.25
CA ASN A 266 23.03 12.09 6.31
C ASN A 266 22.49 11.65 7.67
N ASN A 267 21.24 11.98 7.99
CA ASN A 267 20.59 11.54 9.23
C ASN A 267 20.34 10.02 9.24
N LEU A 268 19.93 9.45 8.10
CA LEU A 268 19.75 8.00 7.96
C LEU A 268 21.08 7.25 8.06
N ILE A 269 22.16 7.78 7.46
CA ILE A 269 23.51 7.22 7.59
C ILE A 269 23.97 7.24 9.04
N GLN A 270 23.84 8.39 9.73
CA GLN A 270 24.15 8.49 11.16
C GLN A 270 23.34 7.51 12.01
N LEU A 271 22.06 7.30 11.70
CA LEU A 271 21.22 6.31 12.40
C LEU A 271 21.69 4.88 12.15
N ASN A 272 22.14 4.56 10.94
CA ASN A 272 22.79 3.27 10.67
C ASN A 272 24.05 3.13 11.50
N ASP A 273 24.93 4.13 11.56
CA ASP A 273 26.12 4.10 12.41
C ASP A 273 25.77 3.91 13.89
N CYS A 274 24.77 4.64 14.40
CA CYS A 274 24.25 4.46 15.76
C CYS A 274 23.74 3.03 16.01
N SER A 275 23.09 2.40 15.02
CA SER A 275 22.63 1.02 15.15
C SER A 275 23.78 0.00 15.21
N MET A 276 24.96 0.39 14.73
CA MET A 276 26.16 -0.46 14.72
C MET A 276 27.01 -0.33 15.99
N VAL A 277 26.70 0.59 16.90
CA VAL A 277 27.39 0.70 18.19
C VAL A 277 26.72 -0.23 19.20
N ILE A 278 27.40 -1.34 19.53
CA ILE A 278 26.94 -2.26 20.58
C ILE A 278 27.28 -1.63 21.95
N PRO A 279 26.31 -1.45 22.86
CA PRO A 279 26.63 -0.97 24.19
C PRO A 279 27.39 -2.04 24.98
N ASP A 280 28.41 -1.62 25.75
CA ASP A 280 29.13 -2.51 26.68
C ASP A 280 28.21 -3.11 27.77
N ASP A 281 27.10 -2.41 28.07
CA ASP A 281 26.07 -2.87 29.01
C ASP A 281 24.80 -3.28 28.24
N PRO A 282 24.40 -4.55 28.25
CA PRO A 282 23.20 -5.04 27.55
C PRO A 282 21.89 -4.43 28.06
N LYS A 283 21.90 -3.71 29.20
CA LYS A 283 20.74 -2.97 29.71
C LYS A 283 20.62 -1.54 29.16
N LYS A 284 21.64 -1.03 28.46
CA LYS A 284 21.55 0.31 27.84
C LYS A 284 20.65 0.25 26.60
N PRO A 285 19.72 1.21 26.45
CA PRO A 285 18.91 1.32 25.25
C PRO A 285 19.82 1.54 24.04
N TYR A 286 19.60 0.79 22.96
CA TYR A 286 20.29 0.97 21.68
C TYR A 286 19.30 0.95 20.53
N PHE A 287 19.67 1.62 19.43
CA PHE A 287 18.86 1.66 18.22
C PHE A 287 19.05 0.38 17.41
N SER A 288 17.99 -0.34 17.09
CA SER A 288 18.06 -1.64 16.41
C SER A 288 17.19 -1.74 15.15
N SER A 289 16.78 -0.59 14.60
CA SER A 289 15.90 -0.53 13.43
C SER A 289 16.68 -0.66 12.11
N VAL A 290 16.13 -1.45 11.19
CA VAL A 290 16.66 -1.59 9.81
C VAL A 290 16.04 -0.57 8.84
N MET A 291 15.12 0.27 9.30
CA MET A 291 14.37 1.22 8.46
C MET A 291 15.25 2.24 7.75
N PRO A 292 16.35 2.76 8.33
CA PRO A 292 17.16 3.73 7.61
C PRO A 292 17.80 3.16 6.34
N TRP A 293 18.20 1.88 6.33
CA TRP A 293 18.65 1.19 5.11
C TRP A 293 17.58 1.16 4.02
N ILE A 294 16.34 0.84 4.37
CA ILE A 294 15.21 0.78 3.43
C ILE A 294 14.91 2.18 2.85
N LEU A 295 14.90 3.21 3.70
CA LEU A 295 14.65 4.59 3.26
C LEU A 295 15.78 5.12 2.37
N LEU A 296 17.04 4.82 2.70
CA LEU A 296 18.19 5.14 1.85
C LEU A 296 18.08 4.47 0.47
N HIS A 297 17.68 3.19 0.43
CA HIS A 297 17.43 2.52 -0.85
C HIS A 297 16.40 3.29 -1.70
N HIS A 298 15.27 3.70 -1.12
CA HIS A 298 14.25 4.46 -1.86
C HIS A 298 14.78 5.78 -2.41
N MET A 299 15.59 6.50 -1.61
CA MET A 299 16.22 7.74 -2.04
C MET A 299 17.23 7.52 -3.18
N ILE A 300 18.12 6.52 -3.04
CA ILE A 300 19.13 6.21 -4.08
C ILE A 300 18.44 5.73 -5.36
N LYS A 301 17.44 4.84 -5.28
CA LYS A 301 16.71 4.35 -6.45
C LYS A 301 16.01 5.47 -7.21
N HIS A 302 15.51 6.48 -6.50
CA HIS A 302 14.93 7.66 -7.14
C HIS A 302 16.00 8.50 -7.86
N GLU A 303 17.13 8.77 -7.21
CA GLU A 303 18.25 9.50 -7.84
C GLU A 303 18.81 8.75 -9.06
N GLU A 304 18.90 7.42 -9.00
CA GLU A 304 19.27 6.57 -10.14
C GLU A 304 18.31 6.74 -11.31
N ALA A 305 16.99 6.78 -11.05
CA ALA A 305 16.00 6.99 -12.09
C ALA A 305 16.13 8.38 -12.72
N ALA A 306 16.34 9.43 -11.91
CA ALA A 306 16.57 10.79 -12.39
C ALA A 306 17.85 10.88 -13.24
N PHE A 307 18.94 10.27 -12.79
CA PHE A 307 20.21 10.21 -13.52
C PHE A 307 20.08 9.46 -14.84
N ASN A 308 19.41 8.30 -14.85
CA ASN A 308 19.17 7.52 -16.07
C ASN A 308 18.32 8.29 -17.09
N CYS A 309 17.33 9.08 -16.64
CA CYS A 309 16.57 9.97 -17.51
C CYS A 309 17.47 11.03 -18.16
N LEU A 310 18.36 11.67 -17.38
CA LEU A 310 19.33 12.65 -17.90
C LEU A 310 20.31 12.01 -18.89
N LEU A 311 20.79 10.81 -18.60
CA LEU A 311 21.70 10.07 -19.47
C LEU A 311 21.05 9.77 -20.84
N ARG A 312 19.79 9.30 -20.83
CA ARG A 312 19.02 9.05 -22.07
C ARG A 312 18.79 10.31 -22.90
N GLN A 313 18.63 11.47 -22.25
CA GLN A 313 18.50 12.75 -22.94
C GLN A 313 19.80 13.19 -23.64
N ASN A 314 20.97 12.86 -23.08
CA ASN A 314 22.28 13.24 -23.62
C ASN A 314 22.84 12.26 -24.67
N ILE A 315 22.46 10.99 -24.64
CA ILE A 315 22.90 9.96 -25.61
C ILE A 315 22.22 10.13 -26.98
N SER A 316 21.10 10.85 -27.08
CA SER A 316 20.39 11.10 -28.35
C SER A 316 21.15 12.00 -29.35
N THR A 317 22.34 12.53 -29.01
CA THR A 317 23.03 13.58 -29.79
C THR A 317 24.47 13.26 -30.22
N GLY A 318 25.00 12.07 -29.98
CA GLY A 318 26.38 11.74 -30.38
C GLY A 318 26.49 10.32 -30.92
N ASP A 319 26.83 10.21 -32.22
CA ASP A 319 27.45 9.01 -32.78
C ASP A 319 28.81 8.77 -32.12
N ASP A 320 29.15 7.48 -32.03
CA ASP A 320 30.45 6.86 -31.81
C ASP A 320 30.98 6.58 -30.38
N ASP A 321 31.16 5.26 -30.21
CA ASP A 321 32.34 4.54 -29.73
C ASP A 321 32.58 4.30 -28.22
N ASP A 322 32.40 3.01 -27.89
CA ASP A 322 33.38 2.16 -27.19
C ASP A 322 33.98 2.72 -25.88
N TYR A 323 33.15 2.81 -24.85
CA TYR A 323 33.62 2.79 -23.47
C TYR A 323 32.94 1.64 -22.71
N SER A 324 33.66 0.53 -22.59
CA SER A 324 33.49 -0.51 -21.56
C SER A 324 32.06 -0.72 -21.06
N ASN A 325 31.21 -1.35 -21.87
CA ASN A 325 29.90 -1.85 -21.46
C ASN A 325 30.03 -3.05 -20.52
N THR A 326 30.77 -2.91 -19.41
CA THR A 326 30.65 -3.82 -18.28
C THR A 326 29.51 -3.28 -17.44
N PRO A 327 28.38 -3.98 -17.36
CA PRO A 327 27.28 -3.51 -16.55
C PRO A 327 27.64 -3.48 -15.07
N ILE A 328 27.58 -2.30 -14.47
CA ILE A 328 27.84 -2.10 -13.05
C ILE A 328 26.52 -2.29 -12.29
N LEU A 329 26.57 -3.01 -11.16
CA LEU A 329 25.44 -3.16 -10.27
C LEU A 329 24.95 -1.78 -9.78
N PRO A 330 23.65 -1.44 -9.87
CA PRO A 330 23.10 -0.18 -9.37
C PRO A 330 23.45 0.07 -7.89
N SER A 331 23.71 1.33 -7.53
CA SER A 331 24.04 1.76 -6.17
C SER A 331 22.96 1.39 -5.15
N SER A 332 21.69 1.38 -5.55
CA SER A 332 20.56 0.96 -4.73
C SER A 332 20.65 -0.52 -4.34
N LEU A 333 21.09 -1.38 -5.26
CA LEU A 333 21.33 -2.81 -4.99
C LEU A 333 22.62 -3.03 -4.21
N MET A 334 23.69 -2.28 -4.54
CA MET A 334 24.94 -2.30 -3.76
C MET A 334 24.68 -1.96 -2.29
N LEU A 335 23.86 -0.94 -2.00
CA LEU A 335 23.48 -0.58 -0.64
C LEU A 335 22.83 -1.75 0.11
N LEU A 336 21.92 -2.50 -0.54
CA LEU A 336 21.24 -3.63 0.10
C LEU A 336 22.19 -4.82 0.32
N ASN A 337 23.11 -5.08 -0.61
CA ASN A 337 24.19 -6.05 -0.42
C ASN A 337 25.06 -5.69 0.80
N THR A 338 25.53 -4.45 0.85
CA THR A 338 26.32 -3.93 1.99
C THR A 338 25.53 -4.02 3.29
N ALA A 339 24.26 -3.59 3.31
CA ALA A 339 23.42 -3.67 4.49
C ALA A 339 23.30 -5.12 5.00
N HIS A 340 23.11 -6.08 4.08
CA HIS A 340 23.00 -7.48 4.43
C HIS A 340 24.31 -8.06 4.98
N GLU A 341 25.45 -7.75 4.37
CA GLU A 341 26.79 -8.17 4.82
C GLU A 341 27.07 -7.67 6.25
N TYR A 342 26.90 -6.37 6.49
CA TYR A 342 27.14 -5.76 7.80
C TYR A 342 26.23 -6.31 8.90
N LEU A 343 24.94 -6.51 8.61
CA LEU A 343 24.00 -7.12 9.55
C LEU A 343 24.26 -8.62 9.73
N GLY A 344 24.70 -9.30 8.66
CA GLY A 344 24.99 -10.72 8.61
C GLY A 344 26.12 -11.13 9.54
N HIS A 345 27.23 -10.38 9.54
CA HIS A 345 28.36 -10.60 10.46
C HIS A 345 27.98 -10.55 11.95
N ARG A 346 26.84 -9.93 12.27
CA ARG A 346 26.32 -9.81 13.65
C ARG A 346 25.10 -10.69 13.92
N SER A 347 24.74 -11.57 12.97
CA SER A 347 23.51 -12.38 13.02
C SER A 347 22.22 -11.54 13.12
N TRP A 348 22.25 -10.31 12.61
CA TRP A 348 21.17 -9.33 12.69
C TRP A 348 20.35 -9.20 11.40
N CYS A 349 20.66 -9.98 10.36
CA CYS A 349 19.91 -9.91 9.10
C CYS A 349 18.41 -10.25 9.27
N CYS A 350 18.04 -11.04 10.28
CA CYS A 350 16.62 -11.29 10.62
C CYS A 350 16.04 -10.38 11.73
N ASN A 351 16.75 -9.33 12.15
CA ASN A 351 16.22 -8.36 13.12
C ASN A 351 14.99 -7.63 12.56
N SER A 352 14.21 -7.00 13.45
CA SER A 352 13.02 -6.21 13.08
C SER A 352 12.03 -7.00 12.21
N ASP A 353 11.66 -8.21 12.63
CA ASP A 353 10.79 -9.15 11.87
C ASP A 353 11.24 -9.34 10.41
N ARG A 354 12.56 -9.42 10.19
CA ARG A 354 13.17 -9.63 8.86
C ARG A 354 12.77 -8.55 7.85
N ALA A 355 12.44 -7.34 8.31
CA ALA A 355 11.93 -6.29 7.44
C ALA A 355 12.87 -5.98 6.26
N LEU A 356 14.18 -5.94 6.49
CA LEU A 356 15.17 -5.72 5.42
C LEU A 356 15.22 -6.91 4.44
N LEU A 357 15.29 -8.14 4.95
CA LEU A 357 15.34 -9.34 4.12
C LEU A 357 14.07 -9.49 3.26
N ARG A 358 12.88 -9.25 3.82
CA ARG A 358 11.62 -9.27 3.06
C ARG A 358 11.60 -8.17 2.00
N PHE A 359 12.05 -6.97 2.36
CA PHE A 359 12.15 -5.85 1.43
C PHE A 359 13.10 -6.16 0.26
N TYR A 360 14.29 -6.69 0.56
CA TYR A 360 15.30 -6.96 -0.46
C TYR A 360 14.81 -7.99 -1.48
N VAL A 361 14.07 -9.01 -1.07
CA VAL A 361 13.52 -9.99 -2.04
C VAL A 361 12.50 -9.40 -2.94
N HIS A 362 11.64 -8.54 -2.42
CA HIS A 362 10.68 -7.85 -3.26
C HIS A 362 11.38 -6.99 -4.32
N VAL A 363 12.57 -6.45 -3.99
CA VAL A 363 13.42 -5.75 -4.95
C VAL A 363 14.04 -6.74 -5.95
N LEU A 364 14.68 -7.82 -5.49
CA LEU A 364 15.33 -8.82 -6.34
C LEU A 364 14.34 -9.54 -7.28
N GLU A 365 13.16 -9.92 -6.79
CA GLU A 365 12.08 -10.52 -7.57
C GLU A 365 11.67 -9.61 -8.73
N LYS A 366 11.55 -8.29 -8.47
CA LYS A 366 11.26 -7.31 -9.51
C LYS A 366 12.38 -7.19 -10.53
N GLU A 367 13.63 -7.08 -10.08
CA GLU A 367 14.79 -6.96 -10.98
C GLU A 367 14.94 -8.22 -11.86
N VAL A 368 14.78 -9.42 -11.28
CA VAL A 368 14.80 -10.68 -12.04
C VAL A 368 13.62 -10.78 -13.01
N CYS A 369 12.41 -10.31 -12.64
CA CYS A 369 11.26 -10.33 -13.54
C CYS A 369 11.40 -9.39 -14.76
N LEU A 370 12.23 -8.34 -14.67
CA LEU A 370 12.50 -7.44 -15.81
C LEU A 370 13.35 -8.11 -16.91
N SER A 371 14.03 -9.21 -16.59
CA SER A 371 14.98 -9.91 -17.48
C SER A 371 14.37 -10.94 -18.45
N LYS A 372 13.04 -10.98 -18.62
CA LYS A 372 12.35 -12.09 -19.33
C LYS A 372 12.57 -12.15 -20.85
N VAL A 373 13.33 -11.25 -21.44
CA VAL A 373 13.64 -11.24 -22.88
C VAL A 373 15.13 -11.54 -23.05
N GLU A 374 15.42 -12.83 -23.24
CA GLU A 374 16.75 -13.42 -23.44
C GLU A 374 17.68 -13.33 -22.21
N ASP A 375 18.48 -14.39 -21.97
CA ASP A 375 19.30 -14.65 -20.78
C ASP A 375 20.44 -13.61 -20.51
N THR A 376 20.37 -12.43 -21.12
CA THR A 376 21.35 -11.34 -21.19
C THR A 376 21.09 -10.25 -20.14
N HIS A 377 20.72 -10.63 -18.91
CA HIS A 377 20.65 -9.63 -17.85
C HIS A 377 22.06 -9.20 -17.43
N PRO A 378 22.34 -7.88 -17.39
CA PRO A 378 23.69 -7.35 -17.21
C PRO A 378 24.47 -7.87 -15.99
N TYR A 379 23.82 -7.98 -14.83
CA TYR A 379 24.42 -8.44 -13.56
C TYR A 379 23.64 -9.62 -12.99
N LYS A 380 23.35 -10.61 -13.84
CA LYS A 380 22.51 -11.77 -13.50
C LYS A 380 23.12 -12.63 -12.38
N GLU A 381 24.40 -12.90 -12.47
CA GLU A 381 25.12 -13.77 -11.51
C GLU A 381 25.08 -13.16 -10.11
N GLU A 382 25.27 -11.84 -10.01
CA GLU A 382 25.21 -11.11 -8.75
C GLU A 382 23.80 -11.15 -8.12
N LEU A 383 22.74 -11.04 -8.93
CA LEU A 383 21.37 -11.16 -8.46
C LEU A 383 21.07 -12.58 -7.96
N GLU A 384 21.51 -13.60 -8.70
CA GLU A 384 21.32 -15.01 -8.34
C GLU A 384 22.08 -15.36 -7.05
N MET A 385 23.34 -14.91 -6.92
CA MET A 385 24.13 -15.08 -5.70
C MET A 385 23.48 -14.39 -4.49
N ALA A 386 22.98 -13.16 -4.65
CA ALA A 386 22.28 -12.44 -3.60
C ALA A 386 20.96 -13.15 -3.19
N LEU A 387 20.21 -13.67 -4.16
CA LEU A 387 19.01 -14.46 -3.91
C LEU A 387 19.32 -15.74 -3.15
N ASP A 388 20.34 -16.49 -3.55
CA ASP A 388 20.74 -17.73 -2.87
C ASP A 388 21.17 -17.47 -1.43
N GLN A 389 21.98 -16.43 -1.21
CA GLN A 389 22.41 -16.02 0.14
C GLN A 389 21.21 -15.64 1.01
N TRP A 390 20.23 -14.94 0.44
CA TRP A 390 19.03 -14.57 1.15
C TRP A 390 18.14 -15.77 1.49
N PHE A 391 17.86 -16.65 0.51
CA PHE A 391 17.04 -17.85 0.73
C PHE A 391 17.72 -18.73 1.80
N TYR A 392 19.05 -18.74 1.82
CA TYR A 392 19.83 -19.43 2.84
C TYR A 392 19.59 -18.83 4.23
N CYS A 393 19.70 -17.51 4.38
CA CYS A 393 19.45 -16.83 5.65
C CYS A 393 18.01 -17.00 6.15
N LEU A 394 17.00 -17.02 5.27
CA LEU A 394 15.61 -17.18 5.69
C LEU A 394 15.17 -18.62 5.94
N TYR A 395 15.57 -19.55 5.08
CA TYR A 395 14.99 -20.90 5.02
C TYR A 395 16.02 -22.03 5.10
N ALA A 396 17.31 -21.70 5.27
CA ALA A 396 18.43 -22.65 5.22
C ALA A 396 18.48 -23.45 3.90
N TYR A 397 18.15 -22.79 2.78
CA TYR A 397 18.19 -23.38 1.45
C TYR A 397 18.72 -22.36 0.44
N PRO A 398 19.59 -22.72 -0.53
CA PRO A 398 20.14 -24.06 -0.75
C PRO A 398 21.14 -24.46 0.34
N SER A 399 21.30 -25.76 0.59
CA SER A 399 22.26 -26.21 1.60
C SER A 399 23.70 -25.95 1.14
N LYS A 400 24.60 -25.58 2.06
CA LYS A 400 26.03 -25.28 1.83
C LYS A 400 26.89 -26.50 1.44
N LYS A 401 26.34 -27.46 0.69
CA LYS A 401 27.06 -28.60 0.08
C LYS A 401 27.89 -28.11 -1.11
N SER A 402 28.70 -29.00 -1.70
CA SER A 402 29.77 -28.68 -2.68
C SER A 402 29.43 -27.72 -3.83
N LYS A 403 28.16 -27.55 -4.23
CA LYS A 403 27.74 -26.59 -5.26
C LYS A 403 27.44 -25.16 -4.75
N ALA A 404 27.18 -24.99 -3.46
CA ALA A 404 26.80 -23.71 -2.85
C ALA A 404 27.78 -23.28 -1.74
N CYS A 405 29.07 -23.55 -1.94
CA CYS A 405 30.11 -23.22 -0.96
C CYS A 405 30.33 -21.70 -0.77
N TYR A 406 29.88 -20.87 -1.72
CA TYR A 406 29.96 -19.41 -1.66
C TYR A 406 29.03 -18.79 -0.62
N LEU A 407 28.07 -19.56 -0.06
CA LEU A 407 27.14 -19.05 0.93
C LEU A 407 27.81 -18.76 2.27
N GLU A 408 27.53 -17.58 2.82
CA GLU A 408 28.00 -17.13 4.14
C GLU A 408 27.07 -17.59 5.25
N GLU A 409 27.66 -18.00 6.39
CA GLU A 409 26.91 -18.50 7.54
C GLU A 409 26.67 -17.37 8.55
N HIS A 410 25.43 -16.88 8.62
CA HIS A 410 25.02 -15.83 9.56
C HIS A 410 24.42 -16.37 10.88
N SER A 411 24.26 -17.69 11.02
CA SER A 411 23.78 -18.35 12.26
C SER A 411 22.44 -17.81 12.79
N VAL A 412 21.48 -17.56 11.91
CA VAL A 412 20.19 -16.94 12.27
C VAL A 412 19.06 -17.97 12.34
N LYS A 413 18.08 -17.72 13.21
CA LYS A 413 16.90 -18.58 13.36
C LYS A 413 16.02 -18.51 12.10
N GLN A 414 15.98 -19.61 11.35
CA GLN A 414 15.22 -19.72 10.11
C GLN A 414 13.70 -19.70 10.35
N VAL A 415 12.96 -19.42 9.28
CA VAL A 415 11.48 -19.37 9.26
C VAL A 415 10.93 -20.57 8.54
N GLU A 416 9.73 -20.97 8.93
CA GLU A 416 8.91 -21.80 8.09
C GLU A 416 8.50 -21.06 6.81
N VAL A 417 8.46 -21.79 5.69
CA VAL A 417 8.02 -21.24 4.41
C VAL A 417 6.50 -21.06 4.48
N LEU A 418 6.03 -19.84 4.26
CA LEU A 418 4.60 -19.53 4.13
C LEU A 418 4.16 -19.64 2.66
N TRP A 419 2.90 -20.00 2.43
CA TRP A 419 2.35 -20.14 1.08
C TRP A 419 2.53 -18.88 0.22
N SER A 420 2.32 -17.70 0.82
CA SER A 420 2.49 -16.40 0.13
C SER A 420 3.89 -16.18 -0.43
N ASN A 421 4.90 -16.84 0.15
CA ASN A 421 6.31 -16.67 -0.20
C ASN A 421 6.86 -17.88 -0.97
N ALA A 422 6.07 -18.96 -1.09
CA ALA A 422 6.48 -20.21 -1.71
C ALA A 422 6.50 -20.12 -3.24
N LEU A 423 5.64 -19.28 -3.83
CA LEU A 423 5.52 -19.16 -5.28
C LEU A 423 6.82 -18.69 -5.92
N PHE A 424 7.40 -17.59 -5.42
CA PHE A 424 8.67 -17.07 -5.94
C PHE A 424 9.82 -18.06 -5.74
N MET A 425 9.90 -18.70 -4.56
CA MET A 425 10.88 -19.74 -4.27
C MET A 425 10.78 -20.93 -5.24
N LEU A 426 9.56 -21.39 -5.52
CA LEU A 426 9.29 -22.47 -6.46
C LEU A 426 9.69 -22.07 -7.89
N GLN A 427 9.31 -20.87 -8.32
CA GLN A 427 9.62 -20.40 -9.67
C GLN A 427 11.12 -20.22 -9.90
N TYR A 428 11.87 -19.81 -8.87
CA TYR A 428 13.31 -19.62 -8.93
C TYR A 428 14.08 -20.95 -8.94
N PHE A 429 13.76 -21.88 -8.03
CA PHE A 429 14.52 -23.13 -7.88
C PHE A 429 14.01 -24.30 -8.73
N LYS A 430 12.86 -24.20 -9.40
CA LYS A 430 12.39 -25.27 -10.27
C LYS A 430 13.40 -25.52 -11.41
N PRO A 431 13.55 -26.76 -11.88
CA PRO A 431 14.33 -27.04 -13.07
C PRO A 431 13.78 -26.26 -14.28
N LYS A 432 14.65 -25.62 -15.06
CA LYS A 432 14.26 -24.97 -16.33
C LYS A 432 13.66 -25.99 -17.32
N ILE A 433 14.21 -27.21 -17.32
CA ILE A 433 13.76 -28.34 -18.12
C ILE A 433 13.41 -29.47 -17.15
N LEU A 434 12.21 -30.03 -17.28
CA LEU A 434 11.80 -31.16 -16.46
C LEU A 434 12.61 -32.42 -16.87
N PRO A 435 13.15 -33.19 -15.90
CA PRO A 435 13.88 -34.40 -16.22
C PRO A 435 12.98 -35.41 -16.92
N GLN A 436 13.44 -35.94 -18.05
CA GLN A 436 12.85 -37.07 -18.77
C GLN A 436 13.49 -38.39 -18.33
N PHE A 437 12.91 -39.53 -18.75
CA PHE A 437 13.36 -40.86 -18.33
C PHE A 437 14.82 -41.17 -18.73
N ASP A 438 15.30 -40.54 -19.79
CA ASP A 438 16.64 -40.67 -20.38
C ASP A 438 17.56 -39.48 -20.08
N SER A 439 17.11 -38.52 -19.26
CA SER A 439 17.91 -37.35 -18.91
C SER A 439 19.19 -37.74 -18.17
N TYR A 440 20.29 -37.09 -18.56
CA TYR A 440 21.59 -37.26 -17.89
C TYR A 440 21.46 -37.02 -16.37
N LYS A 441 22.23 -37.76 -15.57
CA LYS A 441 22.22 -37.66 -14.09
C LYS A 441 22.40 -36.23 -13.55
N THR A 442 23.08 -35.36 -14.30
CA THR A 442 23.28 -33.95 -13.96
C THR A 442 22.03 -33.08 -14.11
N SER A 443 21.04 -33.54 -14.87
CA SER A 443 19.75 -32.88 -15.11
C SER A 443 18.64 -33.40 -14.19
N MET A 444 18.97 -34.30 -13.25
CA MET A 444 18.02 -34.84 -12.27
C MET A 444 17.77 -33.84 -11.13
N VAL A 445 16.56 -33.89 -10.57
CA VAL A 445 16.21 -33.15 -9.35
C VAL A 445 17.07 -33.62 -8.19
N SER A 446 17.79 -32.69 -7.54
CA SER A 446 18.62 -33.01 -6.39
C SER A 446 17.77 -33.42 -5.18
N ALA A 447 18.34 -34.20 -4.26
CA ALA A 447 17.65 -34.58 -3.02
C ALA A 447 17.22 -33.35 -2.19
N ASP A 448 18.03 -32.29 -2.21
CA ASP A 448 17.73 -31.05 -1.50
C ASP A 448 16.56 -30.29 -2.15
N LEU A 449 16.52 -30.21 -3.49
CA LEU A 449 15.40 -29.63 -4.22
C LEU A 449 14.11 -30.45 -4.01
N ALA A 450 14.20 -31.77 -4.03
CA ALA A 450 13.05 -32.64 -3.75
C ALA A 450 12.51 -32.41 -2.32
N ASN A 451 13.37 -32.21 -1.33
CA ASN A 451 12.97 -31.89 0.03
C ASN A 451 12.31 -30.51 0.13
N LEU A 452 12.83 -29.51 -0.59
CA LEU A 452 12.19 -28.20 -0.69
C LEU A 452 10.78 -28.30 -1.28
N LEU A 453 10.64 -29.00 -2.42
CA LEU A 453 9.35 -29.20 -3.09
C LEU A 453 8.34 -29.93 -2.19
N LYS A 454 8.78 -30.92 -1.42
CA LYS A 454 7.93 -31.58 -0.40
C LYS A 454 7.46 -30.61 0.69
N ARG A 455 8.34 -29.73 1.19
CA ARG A 455 7.97 -28.69 2.16
C ARG A 455 6.94 -27.72 1.57
N ILE A 456 7.14 -27.28 0.33
CA ILE A 456 6.19 -26.41 -0.40
C ILE A 456 4.85 -27.12 -0.62
N SER A 457 4.87 -28.41 -0.98
CA SER A 457 3.65 -29.21 -1.16
C SER A 457 2.83 -29.31 0.13
N GLY A 458 3.48 -29.34 1.30
CA GLY A 458 2.80 -29.45 2.60
C GLY A 458 2.07 -28.17 3.05
N ILE A 459 2.40 -27.02 2.45
CA ILE A 459 1.80 -25.70 2.79
C ILE A 459 0.81 -25.22 1.72
N VAL A 460 0.54 -26.01 0.68
CA VAL A 460 -0.46 -25.69 -0.35
C VAL A 460 -1.83 -25.62 0.31
N PRO A 461 -2.58 -24.50 0.18
CA PRO A 461 -3.94 -24.40 0.70
C PRO A 461 -4.82 -25.50 0.11
N HIS A 462 -5.70 -26.09 0.94
CA HIS A 462 -6.67 -27.06 0.47
C HIS A 462 -7.61 -26.42 -0.55
N SER A 463 -7.54 -26.87 -1.80
CA SER A 463 -8.54 -26.56 -2.82
C SER A 463 -9.66 -27.60 -2.79
N ASP A 464 -10.88 -27.21 -3.18
CA ASP A 464 -12.02 -28.13 -3.33
C ASP A 464 -11.82 -29.17 -4.44
N THR A 465 -10.70 -29.10 -5.17
CA THR A 465 -10.29 -30.12 -6.13
C THR A 465 -9.63 -31.30 -5.40
N PRO A 466 -10.12 -32.54 -5.60
CA PRO A 466 -9.61 -33.69 -4.89
C PRO A 466 -8.17 -34.01 -5.33
N ILE A 467 -7.21 -33.73 -4.45
CA ILE A 467 -5.79 -34.04 -4.64
C ILE A 467 -5.61 -35.56 -4.49
N LEU A 468 -5.15 -36.23 -5.55
CA LEU A 468 -4.68 -37.62 -5.45
C LEU A 468 -3.40 -37.63 -4.63
N THR A 469 -3.40 -38.35 -3.51
CA THR A 469 -2.21 -38.50 -2.68
C THR A 469 -1.20 -39.44 -3.35
N MET A 470 0.09 -39.22 -3.11
CA MET A 470 1.15 -40.11 -3.62
C MET A 470 0.93 -41.56 -3.19
N ASP A 471 0.35 -41.78 -2.01
CA ASP A 471 0.07 -43.11 -1.47
C ASP A 471 -1.11 -43.78 -2.21
N GLU A 472 -2.15 -43.03 -2.58
CA GLU A 472 -3.25 -43.53 -3.42
C GLU A 472 -2.78 -43.88 -4.83
N VAL A 473 -1.91 -43.06 -5.42
CA VAL A 473 -1.31 -43.34 -6.73
C VAL A 473 -0.39 -44.56 -6.66
N SER A 474 0.42 -44.68 -5.60
CA SER A 474 1.33 -45.82 -5.41
C SER A 474 0.54 -47.11 -5.17
N ALA A 475 -0.49 -47.08 -4.32
CA ALA A 475 -1.38 -48.21 -4.09
C ALA A 475 -2.15 -48.63 -5.35
N TYR A 476 -2.50 -47.68 -6.23
CA TYR A 476 -3.07 -48.00 -7.53
C TYR A 476 -2.05 -48.67 -8.47
N ILE A 477 -0.82 -48.16 -8.55
CA ILE A 477 0.26 -48.73 -9.36
C ILE A 477 0.61 -50.15 -8.87
N GLU A 478 0.63 -50.36 -7.56
CA GLU A 478 0.91 -51.65 -6.92
C GLU A 478 -0.30 -52.61 -6.93
N GLY A 479 -1.45 -52.18 -7.46
CA GLY A 479 -2.65 -53.01 -7.61
C GLY A 479 -3.37 -53.33 -6.30
N THR A 480 -3.12 -52.57 -5.24
CA THR A 480 -3.68 -52.79 -3.90
C THR A 480 -4.93 -51.95 -3.60
N ALA A 481 -5.31 -51.02 -4.49
CA ALA A 481 -6.41 -50.08 -4.29
C ALA A 481 -7.74 -50.48 -4.98
N GLY A 482 -8.66 -51.13 -4.25
CA GLY A 482 -10.01 -51.46 -4.76
C GLY A 482 -10.97 -50.26 -4.94
N LYS A 483 -10.73 -49.14 -4.24
CA LYS A 483 -11.53 -47.88 -4.36
C LYS A 483 -11.30 -47.12 -5.68
N MET A 484 -10.20 -47.40 -6.38
CA MET A 484 -9.85 -46.70 -7.63
C MET A 484 -10.56 -47.27 -8.87
N GLU A 485 -11.16 -48.47 -8.77
CA GLU A 485 -11.90 -49.12 -9.86
C GLU A 485 -13.16 -48.33 -10.24
N GLU A 486 -13.90 -47.81 -9.25
CA GLU A 486 -15.13 -47.02 -9.44
C GLU A 486 -14.80 -45.60 -9.97
N ARG A 487 -13.63 -45.08 -9.59
CA ARG A 487 -13.09 -43.80 -10.07
C ARG A 487 -12.47 -43.92 -11.47
N ARG A 488 -11.99 -45.11 -11.86
CA ARG A 488 -11.47 -45.39 -13.20
C ARG A 488 -12.53 -45.16 -14.26
N ASP A 489 -13.74 -45.66 -14.05
CA ASP A 489 -14.77 -45.59 -15.08
C ASP A 489 -15.26 -44.16 -15.30
N THR A 490 -15.36 -43.37 -14.22
CA THR A 490 -15.67 -41.93 -14.29
C THR A 490 -14.53 -41.12 -14.94
N MET A 491 -13.28 -41.39 -14.60
CA MET A 491 -12.12 -40.75 -15.25
C MET A 491 -11.99 -41.10 -16.73
N LEU A 492 -12.29 -42.35 -17.11
CA LEU A 492 -12.34 -42.77 -18.51
C LEU A 492 -13.48 -42.07 -19.26
N GLU A 493 -14.59 -41.76 -18.59
CA GLU A 493 -15.72 -41.02 -19.18
C GLU A 493 -15.37 -39.56 -19.42
N THR A 494 -14.84 -38.88 -18.41
CA THR A 494 -14.37 -37.50 -18.55
C THR A 494 -13.29 -37.40 -19.62
N SER A 495 -12.33 -38.33 -19.63
CA SER A 495 -11.29 -38.37 -20.67
C SER A 495 -11.89 -38.56 -22.06
N SER A 496 -12.86 -39.47 -22.22
CA SER A 496 -13.59 -39.68 -23.49
C SER A 496 -14.26 -38.39 -23.96
N GLN A 497 -14.96 -37.69 -23.07
CA GLN A 497 -15.65 -36.43 -23.38
C GLN A 497 -14.66 -35.31 -23.75
N CYS A 498 -13.52 -35.22 -23.08
CA CYS A 498 -12.48 -34.24 -23.41
C CYS A 498 -11.88 -34.48 -24.79
N PHE A 499 -11.52 -35.72 -25.13
CA PHE A 499 -10.93 -36.03 -26.45
C PHE A 499 -11.97 -35.93 -27.59
N GLN A 500 -13.24 -36.27 -27.32
CA GLN A 500 -14.34 -36.00 -28.26
C GLN A 500 -14.59 -34.51 -28.43
N GLY A 501 -14.53 -33.71 -27.35
CA GLY A 501 -14.65 -32.26 -27.44
C GLY A 501 -13.49 -31.64 -28.23
N ALA A 502 -12.26 -32.11 -27.99
CA ALA A 502 -11.07 -31.67 -28.71
C ALA A 502 -11.16 -31.93 -30.22
N SER A 503 -11.78 -33.04 -30.65
CA SER A 503 -11.99 -33.32 -32.08
C SER A 503 -13.00 -32.38 -32.77
N HIS A 504 -13.77 -31.60 -32.01
CA HIS A 504 -14.78 -30.65 -32.52
C HIS A 504 -14.33 -29.19 -32.39
N CYS A 505 -13.17 -28.92 -31.79
CA CYS A 505 -12.62 -27.58 -31.70
C CYS A 505 -11.90 -27.22 -33.00
N GLU A 506 -12.46 -26.29 -33.77
CA GLU A 506 -11.78 -25.65 -34.92
C GLU A 506 -10.63 -24.76 -34.40
N GLY A 507 -9.47 -25.36 -34.13
CA GLY A 507 -8.24 -24.65 -33.79
C GLY A 507 -7.17 -24.91 -34.84
N ASP A 508 -6.46 -23.85 -35.25
CA ASP A 508 -5.43 -23.74 -36.31
C ASP A 508 -4.19 -24.68 -36.19
N SER A 509 -4.25 -25.75 -35.40
CA SER A 509 -3.16 -26.70 -35.19
C SER A 509 -3.56 -28.08 -35.72
N ASP A 510 -3.26 -28.32 -36.99
CA ASP A 510 -3.30 -29.63 -37.67
C ASP A 510 -2.29 -30.65 -37.08
N GLU A 511 -1.63 -30.38 -35.95
CA GLU A 511 -0.37 -31.06 -35.61
C GLU A 511 -0.49 -32.38 -34.83
N GLU A 512 -1.67 -32.80 -34.36
CA GLU A 512 -1.79 -34.03 -33.54
C GLU A 512 -3.15 -34.76 -33.68
N GLU A 513 -3.78 -34.77 -34.85
CA GLU A 513 -5.11 -35.40 -35.02
C GLU A 513 -5.07 -36.92 -34.77
N TRP A 514 -3.92 -37.55 -35.03
CA TRP A 514 -3.69 -38.96 -34.69
C TRP A 514 -3.75 -39.23 -33.19
N LEU A 515 -3.33 -38.29 -32.35
CA LEU A 515 -3.26 -38.46 -30.90
C LEU A 515 -4.66 -38.59 -30.30
N ILE A 516 -5.61 -37.80 -30.81
CA ILE A 516 -7.02 -37.85 -30.41
C ILE A 516 -7.57 -39.26 -30.65
N HIS A 517 -7.39 -39.79 -31.87
CA HIS A 517 -7.86 -41.13 -32.25
C HIS A 517 -7.15 -42.23 -31.45
N TYR A 518 -5.86 -42.09 -31.17
CA TYR A 518 -5.10 -43.05 -30.36
C TYR A 518 -5.59 -43.07 -28.91
N MET A 519 -5.82 -41.90 -28.31
CA MET A 519 -6.30 -41.78 -26.93
C MET A 519 -7.73 -42.31 -26.79
N LEU A 520 -8.62 -42.05 -27.74
CA LEU A 520 -9.95 -42.65 -27.78
C LEU A 520 -9.89 -44.18 -27.90
N GLY A 521 -8.99 -44.72 -28.73
CA GLY A 521 -8.75 -46.16 -28.84
C GLY A 521 -8.27 -46.78 -27.52
N LYS A 522 -7.35 -46.12 -26.80
CA LYS A 522 -6.88 -46.56 -25.47
C LYS A 522 -7.97 -46.51 -24.41
N ILE A 523 -8.85 -45.51 -24.47
CA ILE A 523 -10.01 -45.41 -23.57
C ILE A 523 -10.98 -46.57 -23.84
N ALA A 524 -11.31 -46.83 -25.09
CA ALA A 524 -12.17 -47.95 -25.52
C ALA A 524 -11.60 -49.33 -25.09
N GLU A 525 -10.30 -49.54 -25.30
CA GLU A 525 -9.58 -50.74 -24.85
C GLU A 525 -9.67 -50.90 -23.31
N LYS A 526 -9.42 -49.83 -22.56
CA LYS A 526 -9.50 -49.83 -21.09
C LYS A 526 -10.93 -50.01 -20.55
N ARG A 527 -11.94 -49.61 -21.31
CA ARG A 527 -13.37 -49.85 -21.02
C ARG A 527 -13.82 -51.26 -21.35
N LYS A 528 -12.94 -52.12 -21.88
CA LYS A 528 -13.27 -53.47 -22.34
C LYS A 528 -14.36 -53.45 -23.42
N GLN A 529 -14.38 -52.42 -24.26
CA GLN A 529 -15.25 -52.37 -25.43
C GLN A 529 -14.86 -53.47 -26.43
N PRO A 530 -15.77 -53.84 -27.35
CA PRO A 530 -15.49 -54.84 -28.36
C PRO A 530 -14.22 -54.53 -29.16
N PRO A 531 -13.38 -55.53 -29.49
CA PRO A 531 -12.10 -55.31 -30.18
C PRO A 531 -12.18 -54.51 -31.49
N TRP A 532 -13.27 -54.65 -32.22
CA TRP A 532 -13.45 -53.94 -33.49
C TRP A 532 -13.57 -52.42 -33.32
N GLU A 533 -14.04 -51.92 -32.17
CA GLU A 533 -14.21 -50.48 -31.91
C GLU A 533 -12.85 -49.78 -31.72
N TYR A 534 -12.01 -50.28 -30.81
CA TYR A 534 -10.71 -49.66 -30.56
C TYR A 534 -9.68 -49.94 -31.68
N VAL A 535 -9.81 -51.06 -32.40
CA VAL A 535 -8.96 -51.34 -33.57
C VAL A 535 -9.25 -50.36 -34.71
N GLN A 536 -10.51 -49.98 -34.91
CA GLN A 536 -10.86 -48.97 -35.91
C GLN A 536 -10.26 -47.59 -35.57
N LEU A 537 -10.30 -47.22 -34.28
CA LEU A 537 -9.68 -45.97 -33.79
C LEU A 537 -8.15 -45.99 -33.94
N TYR A 538 -7.49 -47.11 -33.64
CA TYR A 538 -6.05 -47.25 -33.90
C TYR A 538 -5.70 -47.22 -35.37
N LYS A 539 -6.57 -47.74 -36.24
CA LYS A 539 -6.39 -47.64 -37.70
C LYS A 539 -6.47 -46.19 -38.17
N GLN A 540 -7.41 -45.40 -37.65
CA GLN A 540 -7.50 -43.96 -37.96
C GLN A 540 -6.29 -43.19 -37.43
N ALA A 541 -5.86 -43.47 -36.20
CA ALA A 541 -4.64 -42.88 -35.65
C ALA A 541 -3.40 -43.20 -36.51
N ALA A 542 -3.25 -44.45 -36.94
CA ALA A 542 -2.14 -44.87 -37.80
C ALA A 542 -2.19 -44.22 -39.19
N HIS A 543 -3.40 -43.98 -39.72
CA HIS A 543 -3.58 -43.28 -40.99
C HIS A 543 -3.19 -41.80 -40.88
N ASN A 544 -3.72 -41.09 -39.88
CA ASN A 544 -3.43 -39.67 -39.66
C ASN A 544 -1.94 -39.44 -39.33
N LEU A 545 -1.34 -40.31 -38.51
CA LEU A 545 0.09 -40.25 -38.21
C LEU A 545 0.96 -40.46 -39.47
N HIS A 546 0.50 -41.32 -40.39
CA HIS A 546 1.19 -41.54 -41.65
C HIS A 546 1.04 -40.34 -42.61
N GLU A 547 -0.12 -39.70 -42.65
CA GLU A 547 -0.34 -38.49 -43.45
C GLU A 547 0.42 -37.28 -42.91
N GLU A 548 0.51 -37.11 -41.59
CA GLU A 548 1.31 -36.06 -40.96
C GLU A 548 2.82 -36.25 -41.16
N ALA A 549 3.34 -37.48 -41.02
CA ALA A 549 4.76 -37.78 -41.26
C ALA A 549 5.16 -37.74 -42.76
N ALA A 550 4.18 -37.58 -43.66
CA ALA A 550 4.39 -37.42 -45.10
C ALA A 550 4.27 -35.96 -45.59
N ARG A 551 3.89 -35.03 -44.72
CA ARG A 551 4.00 -33.56 -44.92
C ARG A 551 5.37 -33.08 -44.46
#